data_AF-A0A933ZNQ4-F1
#
_entry.id   AF-A0A933ZNQ4-F1
#
_cell.length_a   1.000
_cell.length_b   1.000
_cell.length_c   1.000
_cell.angle_alpha   90.00
_cell.angle_beta   90.00
_cell.angle_gamma   90.00
#
_symmetry.space_group_name_H-M   'P 1'
#
loop_
_entity.id
_entity.type
_entity.pdbx_description
1 polymer ?
#
loop_
_entity_poly.entity_id
_entity_poly.type
_entity_poly.pdbx_seq_one_letter_code
_entity_poly.pdbx_strand_id
1 'polypeptide(L)'
;MMTYKGSGLFFVRDHMEKMGPDARARLDERLQPEDRELMRTAPAIDWIAVERVDRVFRAAAALSFPGEGAALRLFGRAQCKHDLTGIYRTLPT
;
A
#
# COMPACT_ATOMS: atom_id res chain seq x y z
N MET A 1 20.57 -4.38 4.57
CA MET A 1 19.48 -3.38 4.44
C MET A 1 18.32 -4.06 3.76
N MET A 2 17.15 -4.14 4.39
CA MET A 2 16.01 -4.90 3.88
C MET A 2 15.20 -4.01 2.94
N THR A 3 14.93 -4.51 1.73
CA THR A 3 14.17 -3.77 0.72
C THR A 3 12.84 -4.45 0.44
N TYR A 4 11.90 -3.67 -0.08
CA TYR A 4 10.55 -4.10 -0.43
C TYR A 4 10.25 -3.66 -1.87
N LYS A 5 9.50 -4.47 -2.62
CA LYS A 5 9.18 -4.21 -4.02
C LYS A 5 8.17 -3.06 -4.15
N GLY A 6 8.43 -2.12 -5.05
CA GLY A 6 7.56 -0.96 -5.31
C GLY A 6 6.12 -1.32 -5.70
N SER A 7 5.85 -2.56 -6.14
CA SER A 7 4.50 -3.07 -6.38
C SER A 7 3.59 -2.97 -5.17
N GLY A 8 4.11 -3.02 -3.94
CA GLY A 8 3.31 -2.75 -2.74
C GLY A 8 2.75 -1.33 -2.69
N LEU A 9 3.52 -0.34 -3.13
CA LEU A 9 3.04 1.05 -3.21
C LEU A 9 2.06 1.24 -4.37
N PHE A 10 2.18 0.46 -5.44
CA PHE A 10 1.15 0.41 -6.48
C PHE A 10 -0.18 -0.09 -5.90
N PHE A 11 -0.16 -1.19 -5.13
CA PHE A 11 -1.35 -1.67 -4.42
C PHE A 11 -1.96 -0.60 -3.51
N VAL A 12 -1.15 0.10 -2.71
CA VAL A 12 -1.67 1.15 -1.80
C VAL A 12 -2.38 2.24 -2.59
N ARG A 13 -1.81 2.72 -3.71
CA ARG A 13 -2.44 3.74 -4.57
C ARG A 13 -3.80 3.27 -5.09
N ASP A 14 -3.82 2.11 -5.74
CA ASP A 14 -5.03 1.51 -6.32
C ASP A 14 -6.10 1.25 -5.23
N HIS A 15 -5.69 0.76 -4.06
CA HIS A 15 -6.60 0.49 -2.96
C HIS A 15 -7.24 1.79 -2.41
N MET A 16 -6.44 2.84 -2.19
CA MET A 16 -6.96 4.13 -1.74
C MET A 16 -7.87 4.77 -2.78
N GLU A 17 -7.53 4.70 -4.06
CA GLU A 17 -8.39 5.21 -5.15
C GLU A 17 -9.75 4.50 -5.17
N LYS A 18 -9.77 3.17 -4.98
CA LYS A 18 -11.01 2.37 -4.90
C LYS A 18 -11.84 2.63 -3.65
N MET A 19 -11.23 3.06 -2.55
CA MET A 19 -11.95 3.48 -1.34
C MET A 19 -12.67 4.82 -1.51
N GLY A 20 -12.30 5.61 -2.52
CA GLY A 20 -12.91 6.89 -2.85
C GLY A 20 -11.91 8.05 -2.82
N PRO A 21 -12.27 9.20 -3.42
CA PRO A 21 -11.37 10.34 -3.63
C PRO A 21 -10.77 10.88 -2.32
N ASP A 22 -11.53 10.84 -1.23
CA ASP A 22 -11.09 11.34 0.07
C ASP A 22 -10.04 10.44 0.74
N ALA A 23 -10.00 9.14 0.42
CA ALA A 23 -9.09 8.21 1.07
C ALA A 23 -7.62 8.52 0.74
N ARG A 24 -7.33 8.96 -0.49
CA ARG A 24 -5.97 9.35 -0.87
C ARG A 24 -5.52 10.62 -0.16
N ALA A 25 -6.37 11.64 -0.09
CA ALA A 25 -6.05 12.87 0.64
C ALA A 25 -5.77 12.59 2.13
N ARG A 26 -6.62 11.77 2.77
CA ARG A 26 -6.44 11.36 4.17
C ARG A 26 -5.20 10.51 4.40
N LEU A 27 -4.78 9.72 3.41
CA LEU A 27 -3.50 9.02 3.48
C LEU A 27 -2.35 10.01 3.44
N ASP A 28 -2.34 10.93 2.47
CA ASP A 28 -1.27 11.91 2.32
C ASP A 28 -1.09 12.76 3.60
N GLU A 29 -2.19 13.19 4.23
CA GLU A 29 -2.17 13.90 5.53
C GLU A 29 -1.44 13.14 6.65
N ARG A 30 -1.46 11.80 6.62
CA ARG A 30 -0.82 10.93 7.63
C ARG A 30 0.62 10.57 7.31
N LEU A 31 1.08 10.84 6.10
CA LEU A 31 2.44 10.51 5.65
C LEU A 31 3.39 11.68 5.92
N GLN A 32 4.67 11.33 6.16
CA GLN A 32 5.77 12.28 6.13
C GLN A 32 6.00 12.80 4.70
N PRO A 33 6.53 14.01 4.52
CA PRO A 33 6.74 14.61 3.19
C PRO A 33 7.47 13.69 2.21
N GLU A 34 8.52 13.01 2.66
CA GLU A 34 9.28 12.08 1.84
C GLU A 34 8.44 10.88 1.40
N ASP A 35 7.57 10.35 2.26
CA ASP A 35 6.75 9.17 1.97
C ASP A 35 5.56 9.51 1.06
N ARG A 36 5.06 10.76 1.12
CA ARG A 36 4.13 11.29 0.11
C ARG A 36 4.80 11.31 -1.26
N GLU A 37 6.03 11.80 -1.34
CA GLU A 37 6.77 11.87 -2.60
C GLU A 37 7.04 10.47 -3.16
N LEU A 38 7.37 9.52 -2.29
CA LEU A 38 7.51 8.12 -2.64
C LEU A 38 6.20 7.55 -3.21
N MET A 39 5.07 7.80 -2.57
CA MET A 39 3.74 7.40 -3.08
C MET A 39 3.40 8.02 -4.44
N ARG A 40 3.94 9.21 -4.74
CA ARG A 40 3.73 9.89 -6.01
C ARG A 40 4.60 9.34 -7.13
N THR A 41 5.86 9.03 -6.84
CA THR A 41 6.90 8.83 -7.88
C THR A 41 7.41 7.40 -8.00
N ALA A 42 7.32 6.59 -6.95
CA ALA A 42 7.95 5.27 -6.95
C ALA A 42 7.33 4.36 -8.03
N PRO A 43 8.11 3.83 -8.98
CA PRO A 43 7.64 2.84 -9.93
C PRO A 43 7.49 1.48 -9.25
N ALA A 44 6.61 0.63 -9.79
CA ALA A 44 6.34 -0.69 -9.22
C ALA A 44 7.58 -1.63 -9.23
N ILE A 45 8.56 -1.35 -10.08
CA ILE A 45 9.75 -2.18 -10.27
C ILE A 45 10.88 -1.87 -9.29
N ASP A 46 10.84 -0.74 -8.59
CA ASP A 46 11.92 -0.32 -7.71
C ASP A 46 12.01 -1.15 -6.43
N TRP A 47 13.19 -1.13 -5.82
CA TRP A 47 13.44 -1.66 -4.48
C TRP A 47 13.52 -0.50 -3.50
N ILE A 48 12.66 -0.52 -2.50
CA ILE A 48 12.44 0.59 -1.58
C ILE A 48 12.84 0.14 -0.17
N ALA A 49 13.41 1.04 0.63
CA ALA A 49 13.71 0.75 2.04
C ALA A 49 12.44 0.31 2.77
N VAL A 50 12.50 -0.85 3.44
CA VAL A 50 11.32 -1.49 4.04
C VAL A 50 10.64 -0.60 5.10
N GLU A 51 11.41 0.22 5.81
CA GLU A 51 10.93 1.11 6.86
C GLU A 51 9.98 2.17 6.30
N ARG A 52 10.23 2.61 5.06
CA ARG A 52 9.37 3.58 4.37
C ARG A 52 8.06 2.94 3.95
N VAL A 53 8.13 1.72 3.42
CA VAL A 53 6.94 0.96 3.03
C VAL A 53 6.10 0.59 4.25
N ASP A 54 6.70 0.19 5.37
CA ASP A 54 6.00 -0.11 6.63
C ASP A 54 5.20 1.10 7.13
N ARG A 55 5.77 2.32 7.12
CA ARG A 55 5.05 3.54 7.50
C ARG A 55 3.83 3.80 6.61
N VAL A 56 3.99 3.68 5.30
CA VAL A 56 2.88 3.83 4.34
C VAL A 56 1.80 2.79 4.59
N PHE A 57 2.20 1.53 4.76
CA PHE A 57 1.28 0.41 4.96
C PHE A 57 0.49 0.54 6.27
N ARG A 58 1.13 0.95 7.37
CA ARG A 58 0.43 1.19 8.64
C ARG A 58 -0.59 2.30 8.52
N ALA A 59 -0.23 3.41 7.85
CA ALA A 59 -1.16 4.52 7.62
C ALA A 59 -2.37 4.10 6.78
N ALA A 60 -2.12 3.41 5.65
CA ALA A 60 -3.16 2.92 4.75
C ALA A 60 -4.04 1.85 5.42
N ALA A 61 -3.45 0.92 6.17
CA ALA A 61 -4.19 -0.11 6.91
C ALA A 61 -5.14 0.49 7.95
N ALA A 62 -4.67 1.49 8.71
CA ALA A 62 -5.49 2.18 9.72
C ALA A 62 -6.66 2.97 9.09
N LEU A 63 -6.53 3.42 7.84
CA LEU A 63 -7.63 4.04 7.09
C LEU A 63 -8.60 3.00 6.52
N SER A 64 -8.07 1.87 6.06
CA SER A 64 -8.86 0.80 5.40
C SER A 64 -9.69 -0.02 6.41
N PHE A 65 -9.17 -0.19 7.62
CA PHE A 65 -9.76 -1.02 8.67
C PHE A 65 -9.78 -0.27 10.01
N PRO A 66 -10.60 0.79 10.15
CA PRO A 66 -10.63 1.62 11.35
C PRO A 66 -11.10 0.82 12.57
N GLY A 67 -10.36 0.90 13.68
CA GLY A 67 -10.69 0.20 14.93
C GLY A 67 -10.28 -1.28 14.98
N GLU A 68 -9.80 -1.84 13.87
CA GLU A 68 -9.37 -3.24 13.81
C GLU A 68 -7.97 -3.42 14.40
N GLY A 69 -7.84 -4.17 15.50
CA GLY A 69 -6.54 -4.46 16.12
C GLY A 69 -5.57 -5.22 15.20
N ALA A 70 -6.09 -5.85 14.14
CA ALA A 70 -5.32 -6.58 13.13
C ALA A 70 -5.28 -5.88 11.75
N ALA A 71 -5.51 -4.56 11.69
CA ALA A 71 -5.61 -3.79 10.44
C ALA A 71 -4.48 -4.07 9.44
N LEU A 72 -3.22 -4.09 9.87
CA LEU A 72 -2.08 -4.35 8.98
C LEU A 72 -2.11 -5.77 8.38
N ARG A 73 -2.58 -6.77 9.15
CA ARG A 73 -2.74 -8.15 8.67
C ARG A 73 -3.86 -8.24 7.64
N LEU A 74 -4.99 -7.59 7.89
CA LEU A 74 -6.11 -7.51 6.94
C LEU A 74 -5.68 -6.82 5.64
N PHE A 75 -4.89 -5.74 5.76
CA PHE A 75 -4.34 -5.01 4.62
C PHE A 75 -3.36 -5.87 3.82
N GLY A 76 -2.47 -6.62 4.48
CA GLY A 76 -1.59 -7.60 3.81
C GLY A 76 -2.38 -8.70 3.08
N ARG A 77 -3.51 -9.16 3.65
CA ARG A 77 -4.42 -10.10 2.95
C ARG A 77 -5.05 -9.45 1.71
N ALA A 78 -5.45 -8.19 1.80
CA ALA A 78 -5.98 -7.44 0.66
C ALA A 78 -4.92 -7.28 -0.46
N GLN A 79 -3.67 -6.96 -0.10
CA GLN A 79 -2.56 -6.93 -1.04
C GLN A 79 -2.35 -8.28 -1.71
N CYS A 80 -2.27 -9.36 -0.92
CA CYS A 80 -2.07 -10.70 -1.47
C CYS A 80 -3.15 -11.05 -2.50
N LYS A 81 -4.42 -10.75 -2.19
CA LYS A 81 -5.54 -10.91 -3.14
C LYS A 81 -5.35 -10.05 -4.39
N HIS A 82 -4.99 -8.77 -4.24
CA HIS A 82 -4.72 -7.87 -5.36
C HIS A 82 -3.60 -8.43 -6.26
N ASP A 83 -2.49 -8.86 -5.69
CA ASP A 83 -1.33 -9.34 -6.42
C ASP A 83 -1.64 -10.65 -7.16
N LEU A 84 -2.37 -11.57 -6.53
CA LEU A 84 -2.77 -12.85 -7.14
C LEU A 84 -3.81 -12.67 -8.27
N THR A 85 -4.71 -11.70 -8.16
CA THR A 85 -5.75 -11.45 -9.17
C THR A 85 -5.31 -10.48 -10.27
N GLY A 86 -4.25 -9.72 -10.04
CA GLY A 86 -3.69 -8.74 -10.96
C GLY A 86 -2.33 -9.16 -11.50
N ILE A 87 -1.27 -8.81 -10.77
CA ILE A 87 0.14 -8.93 -11.22
C ILE A 87 0.51 -10.38 -11.58
N TYR A 88 0.01 -11.35 -10.83
CA TYR A 88 0.33 -12.77 -10.98
C TYR A 88 -0.85 -13.60 -11.50
N ARG A 89 -1.65 -13.05 -12.42
CA ARG A 89 -2.79 -13.74 -13.06
C ARG A 89 -2.42 -15.01 -13.86
N THR A 90 -1.24 -15.57 -13.67
CA THR A 90 -0.77 -16.82 -14.28
C THR A 90 -1.26 -18.08 -13.57
N LEU A 91 -1.93 -17.97 -12.42
CA LEU A 91 -2.56 -19.12 -11.77
C LEU A 91 -3.98 -19.32 -12.32
N PRO A 92 -4.28 -20.43 -13.02
CA PRO A 92 -5.65 -20.76 -13.38
C PRO A 92 -6.45 -20.97 -12.09
N THR A 93 -7.57 -20.24 -11.97
CA THR A 93 -8.61 -20.47 -10.97
C THR A 93 -9.28 -21.80 -11.16
#